data_AF-A0A9E6BSU6-F1
#
_entry.id   AF-A0A9E6BSU6-F1
#
_cell.length_a   1.000
_cell.length_b   1.000
_cell.length_c   1.000
_cell.angle_alpha   90.00
_cell.angle_beta   90.00
_cell.angle_gamma   90.00
#
_symmetry.space_group_name_H-M   'P 1'
#
loop_
_entity.id
_entity.type
_entity.pdbx_description
1 polymer ?
#
loop_
_entity_poly.entity_id
_entity_poly.type
_entity_poly.pdbx_seq_one_letter_code
_entity_poly.pdbx_strand_id
1 'polypeptide(L)'
;YAGMRKNAFPGGLMSKAGYEHDTCIDGGVEFYIDRGYIPDDRKARHGWHADGAAQTLEYAYDDWCLAQMAKALGRDDDYRLFLRRAHNYRNVFDPKTGFMRPRNSDGSWLEPFDPKGKKGWCEGTAWQYTWFVPHDIAGLIELMGGREAFNRKLNEAFERGAERDFLSPYVNYGNQPSYPMAHLFNYSGAPWLTQKWVRRVKEQTFGGVTPQNGYRGDEDQGQAGGLGVLMAIGLFEVRGGAAMEPVYEITSPIFDRIVIHLDSRYYPGKTFEIVAKNNSPRNVYIQSARLNGRPLERPWFLHRELVAGGRLELELGPEPNKSSGSSAAYGVSEDDASMSVTRSRDKAHTESREQSTRRHERKR
;
A
#
# COMPACT_ATOMS: atom_id res chain seq x y z
N TYR A 1 -3.88 6.84 21.30
CA TYR A 1 -2.70 7.70 21.02
C TYR A 1 -1.46 7.32 21.82
N ALA A 2 -1.41 7.53 23.14
CA ALA A 2 -0.19 7.33 23.94
C ALA A 2 0.45 5.92 23.78
N GLY A 3 -0.37 4.86 23.71
CA GLY A 3 0.11 3.50 23.44
C GLY A 3 0.75 3.35 22.05
N MET A 4 0.09 3.83 20.99
CA MET A 4 0.64 3.81 19.62
C MET A 4 1.95 4.60 19.54
N ARG A 5 1.99 5.78 20.17
CA ARG A 5 3.21 6.58 20.24
C ARG A 5 4.33 5.82 20.95
N LYS A 6 4.08 5.21 22.11
CA LYS A 6 5.07 4.36 22.80
C LYS A 6 5.57 3.23 21.88
N ASN A 7 4.66 2.61 21.15
CA ASN A 7 4.97 1.48 20.27
C ASN A 7 5.90 1.83 19.10
N ALA A 8 5.91 3.09 18.65
CA ALA A 8 6.75 3.60 17.56
C ALA A 8 8.17 4.02 17.98
N PHE A 9 8.59 3.72 19.22
CA PHE A 9 9.92 4.05 19.77
C PHE A 9 10.56 2.85 20.48
N PRO A 10 11.88 2.92 20.78
CA PRO A 10 12.57 1.91 21.58
C PRO A 10 11.85 1.58 22.89
N GLY A 11 11.73 0.28 23.19
CA GLY A 11 10.94 -0.25 24.32
C GLY A 11 9.44 -0.38 24.05
N GLY A 12 9.01 -0.14 22.81
CA GLY A 12 7.64 -0.34 22.31
C GLY A 12 7.50 -1.58 21.43
N LEU A 13 6.32 -1.78 20.82
CA LEU A 13 6.09 -2.94 19.92
C LEU A 13 7.00 -2.97 18.69
N MET A 14 7.35 -1.86 18.05
CA MET A 14 8.30 -1.87 16.92
C MET A 14 9.73 -2.27 17.34
N SER A 15 10.03 -2.25 18.64
CA SER A 15 11.31 -2.75 19.15
C SER A 15 11.34 -4.27 19.22
N LYS A 16 10.20 -4.94 19.09
CA LYS A 16 10.04 -6.36 19.35
C LYS A 16 10.08 -7.17 18.07
N ALA A 17 10.88 -8.24 18.04
CA ALA A 17 10.85 -9.20 16.94
C ALA A 17 9.50 -9.94 16.90
N GLY A 18 9.06 -10.32 15.68
CA GLY A 18 7.81 -11.07 15.49
C GLY A 18 7.78 -12.39 16.26
N TYR A 19 6.60 -12.81 16.70
CA TYR A 19 6.30 -14.03 17.48
C TYR A 19 7.02 -14.23 18.81
N GLU A 20 7.98 -13.38 19.17
CA GLU A 20 8.54 -13.40 20.52
C GLU A 20 7.50 -12.85 21.50
N HIS A 21 7.45 -13.33 22.75
CA HIS A 21 6.50 -12.84 23.76
C HIS A 21 7.16 -12.33 25.03
N ASP A 22 8.41 -12.71 25.26
CA ASP A 22 9.23 -12.45 26.44
C ASP A 22 10.29 -11.36 26.24
N THR A 23 10.49 -10.88 25.01
CA THR A 23 11.43 -9.79 24.70
C THR A 23 10.75 -8.54 24.12
N CYS A 24 11.46 -7.42 24.17
CA CYS A 24 11.07 -6.14 23.55
C CYS A 24 12.21 -5.57 22.68
N ILE A 25 13.07 -6.45 22.17
CA ILE A 25 14.26 -6.11 21.39
C ILE A 25 14.27 -6.87 20.06
N ASP A 26 15.20 -6.52 19.18
CA ASP A 26 15.46 -7.14 17.88
C ASP A 26 14.38 -6.90 16.79
N GLY A 27 13.37 -6.06 17.04
CA GLY A 27 12.46 -5.54 16.01
C GLY A 27 13.11 -4.51 15.08
N GLY A 28 14.15 -3.79 15.56
CA GLY A 28 15.00 -2.91 14.74
C GLY A 28 14.58 -1.46 14.64
N VAL A 29 13.62 -1.03 15.46
CA VAL A 29 13.20 0.37 15.48
C VAL A 29 14.39 1.32 15.72
N GLU A 30 15.41 0.91 16.46
CA GLU A 30 16.62 1.71 16.68
C GLU A 30 17.34 2.03 15.36
N PHE A 31 17.53 1.02 14.50
CA PHE A 31 18.13 1.22 13.18
C PHE A 31 17.21 2.01 12.27
N TYR A 32 15.91 1.71 12.30
CA TYR A 32 14.91 2.42 11.51
C TYR A 32 14.89 3.93 11.83
N ILE A 33 15.03 4.30 13.10
CA ILE A 33 15.08 5.70 13.54
C ILE A 33 16.41 6.36 13.16
N ASP A 34 17.53 5.68 13.38
CA ASP A 34 18.87 6.21 13.14
C ASP A 34 19.18 6.37 11.64
N ARG A 35 18.73 5.41 10.82
CA ARG A 35 19.16 5.23 9.42
C ARG A 35 18.05 5.36 8.40
N GLY A 36 16.81 5.34 8.84
CA GLY A 36 15.64 5.32 7.96
C GLY A 36 15.37 3.97 7.30
N TYR A 37 16.06 2.91 7.69
CA TYR A 37 15.79 1.53 7.27
C TYR A 37 16.37 0.53 8.27
N ILE A 38 15.90 -0.70 8.18
CA ILE A 38 16.35 -1.81 9.02
C ILE A 38 17.34 -2.68 8.22
N PRO A 39 18.60 -2.84 8.71
CA PRO A 39 19.57 -3.70 8.06
C PRO A 39 19.21 -5.19 8.11
N ASP A 40 19.46 -5.88 7.00
CA ASP A 40 19.16 -7.31 6.81
C ASP A 40 20.24 -8.23 7.38
N ASP A 41 21.49 -7.75 7.45
CA ASP A 41 22.64 -8.46 8.03
C ASP A 41 22.72 -8.34 9.55
N ARG A 42 21.75 -7.66 10.18
CA ARG A 42 21.67 -7.56 11.63
C ARG A 42 21.50 -8.96 12.22
N LYS A 43 22.25 -9.25 13.27
CA LYS A 43 22.07 -10.49 14.03
C LYS A 43 20.90 -10.29 15.00
N ALA A 44 19.74 -10.87 14.71
CA ALA A 44 18.70 -11.03 15.72
C ALA A 44 19.28 -11.89 16.87
N ARG A 45 19.12 -11.43 18.11
CA ARG A 45 19.70 -12.10 19.28
C ARG A 45 18.72 -13.06 19.92
N HIS A 46 17.42 -12.78 19.83
CA HIS A 46 16.36 -13.55 20.47
C HIS A 46 15.24 -13.95 19.50
N GLY A 47 14.99 -13.15 18.45
CA GLY A 47 13.88 -13.38 17.52
C GLY A 47 14.23 -14.08 16.22
N TRP A 48 13.24 -14.72 15.61
CA TRP A 48 13.35 -15.40 14.31
C TRP A 48 13.19 -14.47 13.09
N HIS A 49 12.65 -13.27 13.28
CA HIS A 49 12.37 -12.32 12.19
C HIS A 49 13.44 -11.24 12.04
N ALA A 50 14.22 -11.37 10.98
CA ALA A 50 15.24 -10.40 10.55
C ALA A 50 14.96 -9.86 9.13
N ASP A 51 13.69 -9.71 8.77
CA ASP A 51 13.24 -9.31 7.43
C ASP A 51 13.30 -7.79 7.25
N GLY A 52 14.51 -7.23 7.19
CA GLY A 52 14.74 -5.79 7.32
C GLY A 52 14.03 -4.94 6.27
N ALA A 53 13.95 -5.40 5.02
CA ALA A 53 13.24 -4.67 3.98
C ALA A 53 11.73 -4.65 4.21
N ALA A 54 11.11 -5.81 4.48
CA ALA A 54 9.68 -5.89 4.80
C ALA A 54 9.31 -5.02 5.99
N GLN A 55 10.04 -5.13 7.11
CA GLN A 55 9.78 -4.34 8.30
C GLN A 55 9.95 -2.83 8.06
N THR A 56 10.91 -2.42 7.22
CA THR A 56 11.07 -1.00 6.87
C THR A 56 9.84 -0.45 6.15
N LEU A 57 9.24 -1.24 5.24
CA LEU A 57 8.04 -0.86 4.50
C LEU A 57 6.81 -0.80 5.43
N GLU A 58 6.64 -1.80 6.28
CA GLU A 58 5.54 -1.85 7.25
C GLU A 58 5.64 -0.72 8.29
N TYR A 59 6.81 -0.47 8.86
CA TYR A 59 6.99 0.60 9.83
C TYR A 59 6.77 1.99 9.20
N ALA A 60 7.13 2.17 7.93
CA ALA A 60 6.81 3.39 7.20
C ALA A 60 5.29 3.62 7.06
N TYR A 61 4.52 2.56 6.81
CA TYR A 61 3.06 2.66 6.79
C TYR A 61 2.47 2.86 8.19
N ASP A 62 2.98 2.18 9.21
CA ASP A 62 2.53 2.35 10.60
C ASP A 62 2.79 3.77 11.13
N ASP A 63 3.96 4.34 10.81
CA ASP A 63 4.26 5.74 11.13
C ASP A 63 3.31 6.68 10.37
N TRP A 64 2.96 6.41 9.11
CA TRP A 64 1.94 7.19 8.42
C TRP A 64 0.58 7.13 9.13
N CYS A 65 0.12 5.94 9.54
CA CYS A 65 -1.12 5.77 10.30
C CYS A 65 -1.10 6.60 11.61
N LEU A 66 0.02 6.58 12.33
CA LEU A 66 0.19 7.38 13.54
C LEU A 66 0.25 8.89 13.24
N ALA A 67 0.84 9.29 12.12
CA ALA A 67 0.82 10.67 11.65
C ALA A 67 -0.62 11.16 11.40
N GLN A 68 -1.46 10.35 10.74
CA GLN A 68 -2.88 10.68 10.52
C GLN A 68 -3.62 10.87 11.85
N MET A 69 -3.41 9.98 12.83
CA MET A 69 -3.98 10.13 14.17
C MET A 69 -3.47 11.39 14.89
N ALA A 70 -2.17 11.69 14.77
CA ALA A 70 -1.58 12.89 15.37
C ALA A 70 -2.18 14.17 14.79
N LYS A 71 -2.35 14.24 13.46
CA LYS A 71 -3.01 15.36 12.77
C LYS A 71 -4.45 15.54 13.25
N ALA A 72 -5.22 14.46 13.34
CA ALA A 72 -6.61 14.50 13.83
C ALA A 72 -6.74 15.00 15.28
N LEU A 73 -5.68 14.85 16.10
CA LEU A 73 -5.62 15.29 17.50
C LEU A 73 -4.94 16.65 17.69
N GLY A 74 -4.55 17.35 16.61
CA GLY A 74 -3.84 18.63 16.70
C GLY A 74 -2.42 18.52 17.27
N ARG A 75 -1.75 17.39 17.07
CA ARG A 75 -0.38 17.13 17.56
C ARG A 75 0.65 17.32 16.46
N ASP A 76 0.84 18.56 16.04
CA ASP A 76 1.59 18.89 14.83
C ASP A 76 3.05 18.41 14.83
N ASP A 77 3.73 18.45 15.98
CA ASP A 77 5.13 18.00 16.07
C ASP A 77 5.25 16.49 15.84
N ASP A 78 4.35 15.70 16.41
CA ASP A 78 4.30 14.26 16.19
C ASP A 78 3.82 13.95 14.76
N TYR A 79 2.84 14.70 14.20
CA TYR A 79 2.43 14.56 12.80
C TYR A 79 3.63 14.74 11.86
N ARG A 80 4.39 15.84 11.99
CA ARG A 80 5.58 16.09 11.16
C ARG A 80 6.67 15.03 11.39
N LEU A 81 6.84 14.56 12.62
CA LEU A 81 7.83 13.52 12.93
C LEU A 81 7.51 12.21 12.21
N PHE A 82 6.30 11.69 12.40
CA PHE A 82 5.91 10.40 11.85
C PHE A 82 5.71 10.46 10.34
N LEU A 83 5.24 11.59 9.79
CA LEU A 83 5.18 11.77 8.34
C LEU A 83 6.57 11.73 7.68
N ARG A 84 7.60 12.33 8.30
CA ARG A 84 8.98 12.19 7.79
C ARG A 84 9.44 10.74 7.75
N ARG A 85 9.16 9.97 8.80
CA ARG A 85 9.51 8.54 8.85
C ARG A 85 8.67 7.69 7.89
N ALA A 86 7.43 8.09 7.61
CA ALA A 86 6.61 7.43 6.60
C ALA A 86 7.26 7.42 5.21
N HIS A 87 8.20 8.32 4.90
CA HIS A 87 8.94 8.29 3.65
C HIS A 87 10.15 7.32 3.65
N ASN A 88 10.42 6.61 4.75
CA ASN A 88 11.55 5.69 4.89
C ASN A 88 11.54 4.52 3.90
N TYR A 89 10.39 4.17 3.32
CA TYR A 89 10.32 3.17 2.24
C TYR A 89 11.25 3.52 1.06
N ARG A 90 11.52 4.81 0.81
CA ARG A 90 12.45 5.28 -0.23
C ARG A 90 13.87 4.77 0.00
N ASN A 91 14.26 4.50 1.25
CA ASN A 91 15.59 4.03 1.60
C ASN A 91 15.83 2.58 1.23
N VAL A 92 14.81 1.81 0.88
CA VAL A 92 14.96 0.42 0.42
C VAL A 92 14.63 0.24 -1.05
N PHE A 93 14.35 1.31 -1.81
CA PHE A 93 14.14 1.23 -3.25
C PHE A 93 15.47 1.26 -4.02
N ASP A 94 15.78 0.21 -4.78
CA ASP A 94 16.95 0.15 -5.65
C ASP A 94 16.55 0.51 -7.10
N PRO A 95 16.88 1.73 -7.59
CA PRO A 95 16.49 2.16 -8.93
C PRO A 95 17.15 1.33 -10.05
N LYS A 96 18.26 0.61 -9.78
CA LYS A 96 18.91 -0.24 -10.78
C LYS A 96 18.08 -1.49 -11.09
N THR A 97 17.39 -2.03 -10.09
CA THR A 97 16.56 -3.23 -10.23
C THR A 97 15.07 -2.90 -10.35
N GLY A 98 14.69 -1.69 -9.92
CA GLY A 98 13.29 -1.24 -9.82
C GLY A 98 12.50 -2.00 -8.76
N PHE A 99 13.16 -2.64 -7.80
CA PHE A 99 12.54 -3.34 -6.67
C PHE A 99 12.89 -2.65 -5.36
N MET A 100 12.04 -2.84 -4.35
CA MET A 100 12.51 -2.76 -2.99
C MET A 100 13.54 -3.88 -2.76
N ARG A 101 14.65 -3.56 -2.11
CA ARG A 101 15.81 -4.45 -1.95
C ARG A 101 16.38 -4.33 -0.54
N PRO A 102 16.70 -5.45 0.13
CA PRO A 102 17.31 -5.40 1.45
C PRO A 102 18.65 -4.68 1.44
N ARG A 103 18.93 -3.95 2.51
CA ARG A 103 20.17 -3.22 2.74
C ARG A 103 20.90 -3.76 3.95
N ASN A 104 22.22 -3.75 3.89
CA ASN A 104 23.09 -4.16 4.98
C ASN A 104 23.42 -2.97 5.91
N SER A 105 24.12 -3.28 7.00
CA SER A 105 24.50 -2.34 8.05
C SER A 105 25.55 -1.33 7.56
N ASP A 106 26.28 -1.61 6.50
CA ASP A 106 27.21 -0.65 5.87
C ASP A 106 26.55 0.21 4.77
N GLY A 107 25.25 0.01 4.52
CA GLY A 107 24.51 0.70 3.46
C GLY A 107 24.58 0.03 2.09
N SER A 108 25.35 -1.04 1.94
CA SER A 108 25.35 -1.84 0.71
C SER A 108 24.01 -2.56 0.51
N TRP A 109 23.66 -2.85 -0.74
CA TRP A 109 22.52 -3.68 -1.06
C TRP A 109 22.86 -5.16 -0.85
N LEU A 110 21.85 -5.98 -0.53
CA LEU A 110 22.00 -7.43 -0.47
C LEU A 110 22.45 -8.00 -1.82
N GLU A 111 23.58 -8.69 -1.85
CA GLU A 111 24.11 -9.42 -3.02
C GLU A 111 24.43 -10.89 -2.67
N PRO A 112 24.18 -11.85 -3.57
CA PRO A 112 23.43 -11.71 -4.83
C PRO A 112 21.94 -11.40 -4.58
N PHE A 113 21.32 -10.65 -5.49
CA PHE A 113 19.87 -10.34 -5.41
C PHE A 113 19.03 -11.18 -6.38
N ASP A 114 18.14 -11.99 -5.82
CA ASP A 114 17.05 -12.65 -6.55
C ASP A 114 15.71 -12.02 -6.10
N PRO A 115 14.94 -11.36 -6.99
CA PRO A 115 13.66 -10.76 -6.63
C PRO A 115 12.57 -11.78 -6.25
N LYS A 116 12.80 -13.08 -6.49
CA LYS A 116 11.95 -14.18 -5.99
C LYS A 116 12.47 -14.81 -4.70
N GLY A 117 13.67 -14.42 -4.26
CA GLY A 117 14.28 -14.89 -3.03
C GLY A 117 13.49 -14.42 -1.80
N LYS A 118 13.60 -15.20 -0.72
CA LYS A 118 12.91 -14.93 0.56
C LYS A 118 13.67 -14.01 1.51
N LYS A 119 14.99 -13.87 1.31
CA LYS A 119 15.84 -13.10 2.23
C LYS A 119 15.42 -11.64 2.28
N GLY A 120 15.15 -11.16 3.49
CA GLY A 120 14.69 -9.81 3.79
C GLY A 120 13.19 -9.57 3.64
N TRP A 121 12.40 -10.62 3.45
CA TRP A 121 10.96 -10.55 3.26
C TRP A 121 10.24 -11.49 4.23
N CYS A 122 9.28 -10.96 4.99
CA CYS A 122 8.42 -11.78 5.84
C CYS A 122 7.43 -12.54 4.93
N GLU A 123 7.68 -13.83 4.74
CA GLU A 123 6.88 -14.79 3.94
C GLU A 123 6.67 -14.44 2.45
N GLY A 124 7.16 -13.29 1.99
CA GLY A 124 6.97 -12.80 0.64
C GLY A 124 8.21 -12.88 -0.23
N THR A 125 8.24 -12.03 -1.25
CA THR A 125 9.39 -11.81 -2.15
C THR A 125 9.45 -10.32 -2.49
N ALA A 126 10.51 -9.88 -3.17
CA ALA A 126 10.59 -8.50 -3.64
C ALA A 126 9.46 -8.18 -4.64
N TRP A 127 9.03 -9.15 -5.45
CA TRP A 127 7.89 -9.00 -6.36
C TRP A 127 6.57 -8.69 -5.65
N GLN A 128 6.40 -9.14 -4.41
CA GLN A 128 5.17 -8.94 -3.63
C GLN A 128 5.27 -7.68 -2.76
N TYR A 129 6.39 -7.49 -2.06
CA TYR A 129 6.56 -6.36 -1.13
C TYR A 129 6.87 -5.03 -1.79
N THR A 130 7.38 -5.00 -3.02
CA THR A 130 7.72 -3.71 -3.69
C THR A 130 6.52 -2.77 -3.79
N TRP A 131 5.31 -3.31 -3.73
CA TRP A 131 4.05 -2.59 -3.83
C TRP A 131 3.51 -2.10 -2.48
N PHE A 132 4.13 -2.48 -1.35
CA PHE A 132 3.67 -2.14 -0.01
C PHE A 132 4.07 -0.71 0.38
N VAL A 133 3.48 0.26 -0.31
CA VAL A 133 3.57 1.69 -0.01
C VAL A 133 2.15 2.31 -0.10
N PRO A 134 1.17 1.78 0.64
CA PRO A 134 -0.24 2.17 0.48
C PRO A 134 -0.50 3.65 0.77
N HIS A 135 0.29 4.24 1.66
CA HIS A 135 0.20 5.65 2.05
C HIS A 135 0.73 6.63 1.01
N ASP A 136 1.70 6.23 0.18
CA ASP A 136 2.38 7.10 -0.80
C ASP A 136 2.58 6.40 -2.16
N ILE A 137 1.47 5.92 -2.74
CA ILE A 137 1.47 5.24 -4.04
C ILE A 137 1.94 6.18 -5.16
N ALA A 138 1.65 7.49 -5.06
CA ALA A 138 2.15 8.49 -5.99
C ALA A 138 3.69 8.56 -5.97
N GLY A 139 4.31 8.58 -4.78
CA GLY A 139 5.76 8.53 -4.64
C GLY A 139 6.35 7.20 -5.14
N LEU A 140 5.65 6.07 -4.97
CA LEU A 140 6.08 4.79 -5.56
C LEU A 140 6.05 4.83 -7.09
N ILE A 141 5.00 5.41 -7.69
CA ILE A 141 4.90 5.61 -9.14
C ILE A 141 6.08 6.47 -9.64
N GLU A 142 6.44 7.53 -8.91
CA GLU A 142 7.60 8.37 -9.23
C GLU A 142 8.91 7.57 -9.21
N LEU A 143 9.16 6.83 -8.14
CA LEU A 143 10.36 5.97 -8.01
C LEU A 143 10.49 4.96 -9.15
N MET A 144 9.36 4.41 -9.63
CA MET A 144 9.34 3.45 -10.73
C MET A 144 9.51 4.09 -12.12
N GLY A 145 9.60 5.42 -12.22
CA GLY A 145 9.74 6.12 -13.49
C GLY A 145 8.42 6.45 -14.17
N GLY A 146 7.32 6.54 -13.41
CA GLY A 146 6.01 7.00 -13.87
C GLY A 146 4.99 5.89 -14.10
N ARG A 147 3.76 6.32 -14.43
CA ARG A 147 2.56 5.47 -14.50
C ARG A 147 2.72 4.27 -15.44
N GLU A 148 3.35 4.46 -16.59
CA GLU A 148 3.52 3.39 -17.58
C GLU A 148 4.46 2.29 -17.07
N ALA A 149 5.58 2.66 -16.45
CA ALA A 149 6.53 1.70 -15.89
C ALA A 149 5.92 0.94 -14.71
N PHE A 150 5.22 1.66 -13.83
CA PHE A 150 4.44 1.08 -12.74
C PHE A 150 3.43 0.05 -13.27
N ASN A 151 2.58 0.44 -14.22
CA ASN A 151 1.53 -0.42 -14.80
C ASN A 151 2.10 -1.65 -15.49
N ARG A 152 3.16 -1.48 -16.28
CA ARG A 152 3.81 -2.59 -16.99
C ARG A 152 4.37 -3.63 -16.01
N LYS A 153 5.10 -3.21 -14.99
CA LYS A 153 5.70 -4.11 -14.00
C LYS A 153 4.65 -4.81 -13.14
N LEU A 154 3.61 -4.09 -12.72
CA LEU A 154 2.52 -4.68 -11.94
C LEU A 154 1.71 -5.67 -12.78
N ASN A 155 1.39 -5.31 -14.03
CA ASN A 155 0.65 -6.21 -14.93
C ASN A 155 1.46 -7.46 -15.28
N GLU A 156 2.78 -7.35 -15.48
CA GLU A 156 3.67 -8.50 -15.64
C GLU A 156 3.60 -9.46 -14.44
N ALA A 157 3.61 -8.93 -13.22
CA ALA A 157 3.49 -9.76 -12.02
C ALA A 157 2.18 -10.58 -12.03
N PHE A 158 1.06 -9.94 -12.38
CA PHE A 158 -0.23 -10.60 -12.48
C PHE A 158 -0.32 -11.62 -13.63
N GLU A 159 0.24 -11.31 -14.80
CA GLU A 159 0.28 -12.24 -15.94
C GLU A 159 1.04 -13.52 -15.58
N ARG A 160 2.22 -13.38 -14.96
CA ARG A 160 3.00 -14.52 -14.46
C ARG A 160 2.31 -15.25 -13.31
N GLY A 161 1.67 -14.51 -12.41
CA GLY A 161 0.97 -15.08 -11.26
C GLY A 161 -0.27 -15.89 -11.65
N ALA A 162 -0.97 -15.49 -12.70
CA ALA A 162 -2.19 -16.14 -13.18
C ALA A 162 -1.98 -17.59 -13.65
N GLU A 163 -0.75 -17.96 -14.04
CA GLU A 163 -0.39 -19.34 -14.41
C GLU A 163 -0.47 -20.32 -13.22
N ARG A 164 -0.48 -19.80 -11.99
CA ARG A 164 -0.54 -20.58 -10.76
C ARG A 164 -1.65 -20.10 -9.83
N ASP A 165 -2.77 -19.66 -10.40
CA ASP A 165 -3.93 -19.16 -9.64
C ASP A 165 -3.56 -18.10 -8.59
N PHE A 166 -2.57 -17.26 -8.92
CA PHE A 166 -2.00 -16.24 -8.05
C PHE A 166 -1.45 -16.80 -6.72
N LEU A 167 -0.85 -17.99 -6.75
CA LEU A 167 -0.12 -18.62 -5.66
C LEU A 167 1.34 -18.81 -6.06
N SER A 168 2.02 -17.69 -6.35
CA SER A 168 3.34 -17.67 -6.99
C SER A 168 4.30 -16.68 -6.32
N PRO A 169 5.61 -16.78 -6.60
CA PRO A 169 6.59 -15.77 -6.17
C PRO A 169 6.36 -14.37 -6.73
N TYR A 170 5.52 -14.18 -7.77
CA TYR A 170 5.23 -12.89 -8.38
C TYR A 170 4.04 -12.19 -7.70
N VAL A 171 2.97 -12.95 -7.48
CA VAL A 171 1.74 -12.57 -6.79
C VAL A 171 1.27 -13.81 -6.02
N ASN A 172 0.99 -13.64 -4.73
CA ASN A 172 0.49 -14.70 -3.85
C ASN A 172 -0.73 -14.22 -3.04
N TYR A 173 -1.94 -14.41 -3.56
CA TYR A 173 -3.19 -14.14 -2.84
C TYR A 173 -3.55 -15.20 -1.78
N GLY A 174 -2.68 -16.19 -1.57
CA GLY A 174 -2.70 -17.04 -0.38
C GLY A 174 -1.99 -16.42 0.83
N ASN A 175 -1.42 -15.22 0.71
CA ASN A 175 -0.69 -14.51 1.77
C ASN A 175 -0.90 -12.98 1.64
N GLN A 176 -0.84 -12.25 2.75
CA GLN A 176 -1.28 -10.86 2.89
C GLN A 176 -0.54 -9.82 2.04
N PRO A 177 0.80 -9.92 1.82
CA PRO A 177 1.54 -8.86 1.11
C PRO A 177 1.01 -8.57 -0.31
N SER A 178 0.36 -9.53 -0.95
CA SER A 178 -0.16 -9.37 -2.32
C SER A 178 -1.57 -8.79 -2.39
N TYR A 179 -2.31 -8.72 -1.28
CA TYR A 179 -3.73 -8.35 -1.27
C TYR A 179 -4.05 -6.99 -1.91
N PRO A 180 -3.29 -5.90 -1.65
CA PRO A 180 -3.60 -4.61 -2.25
C PRO A 180 -3.23 -4.54 -3.74
N MET A 181 -2.38 -5.44 -4.25
CA MET A 181 -1.70 -5.28 -5.55
C MET A 181 -2.66 -5.01 -6.72
N ALA A 182 -3.76 -5.75 -6.85
CA ALA A 182 -4.68 -5.57 -7.99
C ALA A 182 -5.38 -4.20 -7.96
N HIS A 183 -5.57 -3.62 -6.77
CA HIS A 183 -6.26 -2.35 -6.57
C HIS A 183 -5.37 -1.15 -6.91
N LEU A 184 -4.04 -1.34 -6.99
CA LEU A 184 -3.10 -0.25 -7.26
C LEU A 184 -3.22 0.32 -8.69
N PHE A 185 -3.80 -0.40 -9.65
CA PHE A 185 -4.02 0.17 -10.99
C PHE A 185 -5.00 1.34 -11.00
N ASN A 186 -5.91 1.43 -10.01
CA ASN A 186 -6.76 2.60 -9.82
C ASN A 186 -5.95 3.88 -9.53
N TYR A 187 -4.80 3.75 -8.86
CA TYR A 187 -3.94 4.87 -8.50
C TYR A 187 -3.02 5.31 -9.65
N SER A 188 -2.72 4.40 -10.58
CA SER A 188 -1.87 4.66 -11.74
C SER A 188 -2.64 4.99 -13.02
N GLY A 189 -3.98 5.12 -12.95
CA GLY A 189 -4.82 5.54 -14.08
C GLY A 189 -5.19 4.41 -15.04
N ALA A 190 -5.13 3.16 -14.60
CA ALA A 190 -5.52 1.98 -15.37
C ALA A 190 -6.60 1.15 -14.65
N PRO A 191 -7.74 1.73 -14.24
CA PRO A 191 -8.76 1.04 -13.43
C PRO A 191 -9.34 -0.23 -14.09
N TRP A 192 -9.32 -0.32 -15.43
CA TRP A 192 -9.71 -1.52 -16.14
C TRP A 192 -8.82 -2.74 -15.82
N LEU A 193 -7.54 -2.52 -15.49
CA LEU A 193 -6.66 -3.61 -15.02
C LEU A 193 -7.02 -4.05 -13.60
N THR A 194 -7.41 -3.13 -12.71
CA THR A 194 -7.96 -3.49 -11.39
C THR A 194 -9.19 -4.36 -11.55
N GLN A 195 -10.14 -3.96 -12.39
CA GLN A 195 -11.38 -4.72 -12.66
C GLN A 195 -11.09 -6.13 -13.20
N LYS A 196 -10.18 -6.25 -14.18
CA LYS A 196 -9.73 -7.53 -14.75
C LYS A 196 -9.11 -8.45 -13.70
N TRP A 197 -8.11 -7.95 -12.98
CA TRP A 197 -7.31 -8.78 -12.07
C TRP A 197 -8.07 -9.13 -10.80
N VAL A 198 -8.88 -8.22 -10.24
CA VAL A 198 -9.74 -8.54 -9.09
C VAL A 198 -10.73 -9.64 -9.44
N ARG A 199 -11.41 -9.57 -10.60
CA ARG A 199 -12.33 -10.64 -11.02
C ARG A 199 -11.63 -11.98 -11.17
N ARG A 200 -10.47 -11.98 -11.80
CA ARG A 200 -9.71 -13.21 -12.06
C ARG A 200 -9.16 -13.82 -10.76
N VAL A 201 -8.61 -13.02 -9.85
CA VAL A 201 -8.17 -13.50 -8.54
C VAL A 201 -9.35 -14.00 -7.72
N LYS A 202 -10.48 -13.28 -7.72
CA LYS A 202 -11.68 -13.72 -7.01
C LYS A 202 -12.16 -15.08 -7.51
N GLU A 203 -12.12 -15.33 -8.81
CA GLU A 203 -12.48 -16.62 -9.41
C GLU A 203 -11.47 -17.72 -9.09
N GLN A 204 -10.17 -17.49 -9.35
CA GLN A 204 -9.15 -18.54 -9.27
C GLN A 204 -8.73 -18.87 -7.83
N THR A 205 -8.61 -17.85 -6.96
CA THR A 205 -8.05 -18.00 -5.61
C THR A 205 -9.13 -18.05 -4.52
N PHE A 206 -10.25 -17.34 -4.71
CA PHE A 206 -11.34 -17.21 -3.73
C PHE A 206 -12.72 -17.62 -4.26
N GLY A 207 -12.75 -18.40 -5.36
CA GLY A 207 -13.99 -18.78 -6.04
C GLY A 207 -14.64 -20.04 -5.49
N GLY A 208 -13.96 -20.74 -4.58
CA GLY A 208 -14.51 -21.89 -3.89
C GLY A 208 -15.68 -21.48 -2.98
N VAL A 209 -16.69 -22.35 -2.93
CA VAL A 209 -17.91 -22.15 -2.12
C VAL A 209 -18.05 -23.19 -1.00
N THR A 210 -17.03 -24.01 -0.79
CA THR A 210 -16.98 -24.98 0.31
C THR A 210 -15.99 -24.51 1.38
N PRO A 211 -16.16 -24.94 2.64
CA PRO A 211 -15.22 -24.60 3.72
C PRO A 211 -13.77 -25.02 3.43
N GLN A 212 -13.54 -25.97 2.53
CA GLN A 212 -12.22 -26.49 2.18
C GLN A 212 -11.53 -25.72 1.05
N ASN A 213 -12.26 -24.91 0.28
CA ASN A 213 -11.72 -24.27 -0.93
C ASN A 213 -12.04 -22.77 -1.07
N GLY A 214 -12.71 -22.16 -0.09
CA GLY A 214 -13.08 -20.74 -0.12
C GLY A 214 -11.91 -19.75 -0.15
N TYR A 215 -10.73 -20.20 0.27
CA TYR A 215 -9.45 -19.49 0.20
C TYR A 215 -8.32 -20.51 0.02
N ARG A 216 -7.15 -20.05 -0.46
CA ARG A 216 -5.99 -20.92 -0.75
C ARG A 216 -4.73 -20.42 -0.04
N GLY A 217 -4.70 -20.61 1.27
CA GLY A 217 -3.68 -20.15 2.20
C GLY A 217 -4.21 -20.26 3.64
N ASP A 218 -3.55 -19.60 4.58
CA ASP A 218 -4.11 -19.44 5.93
C ASP A 218 -5.27 -18.43 5.89
N GLU A 219 -6.25 -18.63 6.78
CA GLU A 219 -7.45 -17.77 6.83
C GLU A 219 -7.15 -16.43 7.53
N ASP A 220 -6.21 -16.47 8.47
CA ASP A 220 -5.70 -15.34 9.25
C ASP A 220 -6.79 -14.51 9.93
N GLN A 221 -7.63 -15.23 10.69
CA GLN A 221 -8.56 -14.67 11.68
C GLN A 221 -9.58 -13.68 11.09
N GLY A 222 -10.08 -13.97 9.89
CA GLY A 222 -11.03 -13.14 9.16
C GLY A 222 -10.41 -12.34 8.02
N GLN A 223 -9.08 -12.30 7.89
CA GLN A 223 -8.42 -11.50 6.87
C GLN A 223 -8.70 -12.02 5.46
N ALA A 224 -8.49 -13.33 5.20
CA ALA A 224 -8.73 -13.92 3.88
C ALA A 224 -10.22 -13.90 3.52
N GLY A 225 -11.09 -14.25 4.49
CA GLY A 225 -12.54 -14.18 4.32
C GLY A 225 -13.04 -12.76 4.02
N GLY A 226 -12.56 -11.77 4.78
CA GLY A 226 -12.89 -10.35 4.62
C GLY A 226 -12.45 -9.81 3.25
N LEU A 227 -11.24 -10.14 2.81
CA LEU A 227 -10.78 -9.82 1.45
C LEU A 227 -11.70 -10.45 0.39
N GLY A 228 -12.05 -11.72 0.56
CA GLY A 228 -12.94 -12.43 -0.34
C GLY A 228 -14.32 -11.78 -0.48
N VAL A 229 -14.85 -11.18 0.59
CA VAL A 229 -16.09 -10.39 0.58
C VAL A 229 -15.88 -9.05 -0.13
N LEU A 230 -14.83 -8.30 0.20
CA LEU A 230 -14.51 -7.01 -0.42
C LEU A 230 -14.40 -7.13 -1.95
N MET A 231 -13.65 -8.13 -2.42
CA MET A 231 -13.52 -8.43 -3.86
C MET A 231 -14.86 -8.79 -4.51
N ALA A 232 -15.72 -9.54 -3.81
CA ALA A 232 -17.02 -9.95 -4.33
C ALA A 232 -18.00 -8.78 -4.46
N ILE A 233 -18.00 -7.84 -3.51
CA ILE A 233 -18.87 -6.66 -3.55
C ILE A 233 -18.31 -5.52 -4.42
N GLY A 234 -17.08 -5.68 -4.93
CA GLY A 234 -16.46 -4.72 -5.82
C GLY A 234 -15.89 -3.49 -5.12
N LEU A 235 -15.48 -3.61 -3.85
CA LEU A 235 -14.89 -2.53 -3.07
C LEU A 235 -13.56 -2.94 -2.44
N PHE A 236 -12.68 -1.98 -2.17
CA PHE A 236 -11.47 -2.18 -1.37
C PHE A 236 -11.08 -0.87 -0.65
N GLU A 237 -10.12 -0.95 0.28
CA GLU A 237 -9.45 0.24 0.84
C GLU A 237 -7.96 -0.06 1.04
N VAL A 238 -7.11 0.49 0.17
CA VAL A 238 -5.67 0.16 0.15
C VAL A 238 -4.92 0.65 1.40
N ARG A 239 -5.42 1.68 2.08
CA ARG A 239 -4.79 2.37 3.23
C ARG A 239 -5.37 1.94 4.58
N GLY A 240 -6.05 0.79 4.64
CA GLY A 240 -6.67 0.25 5.86
C GLY A 240 -7.61 1.21 6.60
N GLY A 241 -8.15 2.23 5.93
CA GLY A 241 -9.02 3.25 6.52
C GLY A 241 -8.32 4.21 7.50
N ALA A 242 -6.99 4.27 7.50
CA ALA A 242 -6.22 5.12 8.42
C ALA A 242 -6.08 6.59 7.96
N ALA A 243 -6.44 6.89 6.72
CA ALA A 243 -6.48 8.28 6.22
C ALA A 243 -7.47 9.14 7.03
N MET A 244 -7.22 10.44 7.15
CA MET A 244 -8.20 11.37 7.73
C MET A 244 -9.55 11.37 6.97
N GLU A 245 -9.50 11.20 5.65
CA GLU A 245 -10.67 10.96 4.81
C GLU A 245 -10.52 9.58 4.14
N PRO A 246 -10.99 8.50 4.79
CA PRO A 246 -10.97 7.17 4.19
C PRO A 246 -11.86 7.10 2.97
N VAL A 247 -11.53 6.19 2.06
CA VAL A 247 -12.28 5.97 0.83
C VAL A 247 -12.69 4.54 0.66
N TYR A 248 -13.33 4.24 -0.47
CA TYR A 248 -13.47 2.91 -1.01
C TYR A 248 -13.10 2.96 -2.48
N GLU A 249 -12.12 2.17 -2.90
CA GLU A 249 -11.85 1.99 -4.32
C GLU A 249 -12.93 1.09 -4.94
N ILE A 250 -13.38 1.47 -6.14
CA ILE A 250 -14.36 0.70 -6.90
C ILE A 250 -13.61 -0.27 -7.82
N THR A 251 -14.07 -1.50 -7.83
CA THR A 251 -13.68 -2.55 -8.77
C THR A 251 -14.93 -3.28 -9.28
N SER A 252 -14.77 -4.43 -9.92
CA SER A 252 -15.86 -5.16 -10.57
C SER A 252 -16.55 -6.16 -9.63
N PRO A 253 -17.77 -5.88 -9.14
CA PRO A 253 -18.50 -6.78 -8.24
C PRO A 253 -18.94 -8.04 -8.96
N ILE A 254 -19.12 -9.17 -8.24
CA ILE A 254 -19.61 -10.43 -8.85
C ILE A 254 -21.14 -10.57 -8.83
N PHE A 255 -21.84 -9.78 -8.02
CA PHE A 255 -23.29 -9.82 -7.87
C PHE A 255 -23.98 -8.63 -8.55
N ASP A 256 -25.20 -8.86 -9.05
CA ASP A 256 -26.01 -7.82 -9.71
C ASP A 256 -26.52 -6.77 -8.71
N ARG A 257 -26.75 -7.18 -7.47
CA ARG A 257 -27.20 -6.30 -6.38
C ARG A 257 -26.55 -6.71 -5.06
N ILE A 258 -25.93 -5.76 -4.40
CA ILE A 258 -25.41 -5.85 -3.03
C ILE A 258 -26.14 -4.83 -2.17
N VAL A 259 -26.56 -5.22 -0.97
CA VAL A 259 -27.16 -4.33 0.04
C VAL A 259 -26.31 -4.40 1.31
N ILE A 260 -25.72 -3.28 1.69
CA ILE A 260 -24.95 -3.13 2.92
C ILE A 260 -25.85 -2.48 3.96
N HIS A 261 -26.19 -3.21 5.01
CA HIS A 261 -26.92 -2.68 6.16
C HIS A 261 -25.93 -2.01 7.12
N LEU A 262 -26.10 -0.71 7.32
CA LEU A 262 -25.26 0.10 8.18
C LEU A 262 -25.76 0.03 9.62
N ASP A 263 -24.83 -0.07 10.56
CA ASP A 263 -25.15 -0.05 11.99
C ASP A 263 -25.65 1.34 12.39
N SER A 264 -26.92 1.42 12.78
CA SER A 264 -27.59 2.67 13.16
C SER A 264 -27.04 3.30 14.43
N ARG A 265 -26.23 2.59 15.21
CA ARG A 265 -25.50 3.16 16.36
C ARG A 265 -24.41 4.13 15.92
N TYR A 266 -23.82 3.92 14.75
CA TYR A 266 -22.67 4.70 14.27
C TYR A 266 -23.02 5.56 13.05
N TYR A 267 -23.97 5.12 12.22
CA TYR A 267 -24.19 5.72 10.91
C TYR A 267 -25.67 6.04 10.63
N PRO A 268 -25.98 7.22 10.05
CA PRO A 268 -27.36 7.63 9.79
C PRO A 268 -27.98 6.97 8.55
N GLY A 269 -27.18 6.49 7.60
CA GLY A 269 -27.63 6.10 6.26
C GLY A 269 -28.50 4.85 6.16
N LYS A 270 -28.60 4.05 7.23
CA LYS A 270 -29.29 2.74 7.32
C LYS A 270 -28.85 1.68 6.32
N THR A 271 -28.82 1.98 5.02
CA THR A 271 -28.48 1.06 3.93
C THR A 271 -27.72 1.78 2.82
N PHE A 272 -26.70 1.11 2.28
CA PHE A 272 -26.02 1.48 1.04
C PHE A 272 -26.14 0.33 0.03
N GLU A 273 -26.55 0.63 -1.20
CA GLU A 273 -26.74 -0.38 -2.25
C GLU A 273 -25.69 -0.24 -3.35
N ILE A 274 -25.24 -1.37 -3.90
CA ILE A 274 -24.46 -1.43 -5.13
C ILE A 274 -25.29 -2.21 -6.15
N VAL A 275 -25.57 -1.61 -7.31
CA VAL A 275 -26.31 -2.24 -8.40
C VAL A 275 -25.42 -2.31 -9.63
N ALA A 276 -25.11 -3.53 -10.08
CA ALA A 276 -24.31 -3.78 -11.27
C ALA A 276 -25.20 -4.26 -12.41
N LYS A 277 -25.44 -3.39 -13.39
CA LYS A 277 -26.20 -3.68 -14.60
C LYS A 277 -25.31 -4.39 -15.61
N ASN A 278 -25.90 -5.34 -16.33
CA ASN A 278 -25.22 -6.17 -17.33
C ASN A 278 -24.03 -6.97 -16.78
N ASN A 279 -24.01 -7.26 -15.48
CA ASN A 279 -22.99 -8.09 -14.86
C ASN A 279 -23.05 -9.53 -15.38
N SER A 280 -21.88 -10.09 -15.70
CA SER A 280 -21.73 -11.50 -16.07
C SER A 280 -20.27 -11.93 -15.92
N PRO A 281 -19.93 -13.21 -16.12
CA PRO A 281 -18.54 -13.64 -16.21
C PRO A 281 -17.77 -12.95 -17.35
N ARG A 282 -18.46 -12.52 -18.41
CA ARG A 282 -17.85 -11.81 -19.55
C ARG A 282 -17.78 -10.30 -19.33
N ASN A 283 -18.80 -9.72 -18.73
CA ASN A 283 -18.93 -8.27 -18.56
C ASN A 283 -18.29 -7.86 -17.24
N VAL A 284 -16.98 -7.65 -17.27
CA VAL A 284 -16.18 -7.33 -16.08
C VAL A 284 -15.84 -5.84 -15.97
N TYR A 285 -15.95 -5.07 -17.05
CA TYR A 285 -15.43 -3.70 -17.09
C TYR A 285 -16.51 -2.65 -16.85
N ILE A 286 -16.25 -1.72 -15.94
CA ILE A 286 -17.16 -0.61 -15.66
C ILE A 286 -17.12 0.39 -16.81
N GLN A 287 -18.26 0.55 -17.47
CA GLN A 287 -18.46 1.49 -18.58
C GLN A 287 -18.87 2.87 -18.05
N SER A 288 -19.71 2.90 -17.01
CA SER A 288 -20.09 4.13 -16.29
C SER A 288 -20.48 3.82 -14.85
N ALA A 289 -20.36 4.82 -13.97
CA ALA A 289 -20.76 4.74 -12.59
C ALA A 289 -21.61 5.97 -12.21
N ARG A 290 -22.58 5.77 -11.32
CA ARG A 290 -23.36 6.84 -10.70
C ARG A 290 -23.44 6.62 -9.20
N LEU A 291 -23.19 7.67 -8.42
CA LEU A 291 -23.40 7.66 -6.98
C LEU A 291 -24.57 8.58 -6.65
N ASN A 292 -25.63 8.01 -6.08
CA ASN A 292 -26.88 8.71 -5.77
C ASN A 292 -27.43 9.48 -6.99
N GLY A 293 -27.43 8.82 -8.15
CA GLY A 293 -27.92 9.36 -9.43
C GLY A 293 -26.95 10.28 -10.17
N ARG A 294 -25.88 10.76 -9.51
CA ARG A 294 -24.88 11.67 -10.10
C ARG A 294 -23.77 10.88 -10.78
N PRO A 295 -23.30 11.27 -11.98
CA PRO A 295 -22.13 10.64 -12.61
C PRO A 295 -20.92 10.63 -11.67
N LEU A 296 -20.24 9.49 -11.59
CA LEU A 296 -19.03 9.30 -10.81
C LEU A 296 -17.88 8.97 -11.76
N GLU A 297 -16.97 9.92 -11.97
CA GLU A 297 -15.84 9.79 -12.90
C GLU A 297 -14.59 9.22 -12.25
N ARG A 298 -14.51 9.26 -10.92
CA ARG A 298 -13.41 8.72 -10.11
C ARG A 298 -13.67 7.23 -9.78
N PRO A 299 -12.64 6.37 -9.78
CA PRO A 299 -12.79 4.95 -9.43
C PRO A 299 -12.85 4.72 -7.92
N TRP A 300 -13.43 5.65 -7.16
CA TRP A 300 -13.51 5.62 -5.70
C TRP A 300 -14.55 6.60 -5.18
N PHE A 301 -14.96 6.45 -3.92
CA PHE A 301 -15.80 7.40 -3.19
C PHE A 301 -15.39 7.42 -1.72
N LEU A 302 -15.77 8.47 -0.99
CA LEU A 302 -15.37 8.65 0.40
C LEU A 302 -16.21 7.77 1.33
N HIS A 303 -15.65 7.40 2.47
CA HIS A 303 -16.38 6.68 3.52
C HIS A 303 -17.64 7.44 3.96
N ARG A 304 -17.57 8.78 4.08
CA ARG A 304 -18.74 9.62 4.39
C ARG A 304 -19.89 9.48 3.39
N GLU A 305 -19.58 9.21 2.11
CA GLU A 305 -20.59 9.00 1.08
C GLU A 305 -21.24 7.61 1.20
N LEU A 306 -20.49 6.60 1.67
CA LEU A 306 -21.04 5.28 1.99
C LEU A 306 -22.00 5.35 3.18
N VAL A 307 -21.55 5.94 4.30
CA VAL A 307 -22.29 5.88 5.57
C VAL A 307 -23.48 6.84 5.64
N ALA A 308 -23.56 7.79 4.70
CA ALA A 308 -24.77 8.54 4.42
C ALA A 308 -25.89 7.68 3.79
N GLY A 309 -25.57 6.45 3.36
CA GLY A 309 -26.48 5.56 2.67
C GLY A 309 -26.67 5.92 1.20
N GLY A 310 -27.63 5.27 0.56
CA GLY A 310 -27.96 5.53 -0.84
C GLY A 310 -27.51 4.41 -1.77
N ARG A 311 -27.06 4.74 -2.98
CA ARG A 311 -26.81 3.76 -4.05
C ARG A 311 -25.66 4.14 -4.98
N LEU A 312 -24.78 3.17 -5.23
CA LEU A 312 -23.84 3.13 -6.34
C LEU A 312 -24.43 2.27 -7.48
N GLU A 313 -24.58 2.85 -8.66
CA GLU A 313 -24.98 2.13 -9.87
C GLU A 313 -23.80 2.01 -10.82
N LEU A 314 -23.55 0.79 -11.30
CA LEU A 314 -22.48 0.46 -12.23
C LEU A 314 -23.08 -0.14 -13.50
N GLU A 315 -22.62 0.32 -14.66
CA GLU A 315 -22.93 -0.29 -15.96
C GLU A 315 -21.72 -1.11 -16.41
N LEU A 316 -21.84 -2.43 -16.54
CA LEU A 316 -20.73 -3.30 -16.91
C LEU A 316 -20.76 -3.68 -18.41
N GLY A 317 -19.58 -3.91 -18.98
CA GLY A 317 -19.39 -4.30 -20.37
C GLY A 317 -18.20 -5.26 -20.56
N PRO A 318 -18.12 -5.90 -21.74
CA PRO A 318 -17.11 -6.94 -22.01
C PRO A 318 -15.73 -6.39 -22.36
N GLU A 319 -15.64 -5.12 -22.76
CA GLU A 319 -14.39 -4.47 -23.18
C GLU A 319 -13.98 -3.34 -22.23
N PRO A 320 -12.67 -3.11 -22.01
CA PRO A 320 -12.19 -2.09 -21.11
C PRO A 320 -12.53 -0.68 -21.61
N ASN A 321 -13.18 0.12 -20.75
CA ASN A 321 -13.31 1.55 -20.98
C ASN A 321 -12.05 2.28 -20.48
N LYS A 322 -11.16 2.67 -21.41
CA LYS A 322 -9.88 3.33 -21.08
C LYS A 322 -9.99 4.84 -20.86
N SER A 323 -11.13 5.46 -21.19
CA SER A 323 -11.37 6.89 -20.97
C SER A 323 -12.00 7.20 -19.61
N SER A 324 -12.64 6.22 -18.97
CA SER A 324 -13.23 6.37 -17.64
C SER A 324 -12.19 6.22 -16.52
N GLY A 325 -12.11 7.19 -15.61
CA GLY A 325 -11.24 7.14 -14.42
C GLY A 325 -9.72 7.23 -14.67
N SER A 326 -9.27 7.35 -15.92
CA SER A 326 -7.85 7.45 -16.27
C SER A 326 -7.24 8.83 -15.97
N SER A 327 -8.04 9.90 -16.01
CA SER A 327 -7.66 11.26 -15.60
C SER A 327 -7.80 11.50 -14.10
N ALA A 328 -8.70 10.77 -13.43
CA ALA A 328 -9.01 10.86 -12.00
C ALA A 328 -8.18 9.89 -11.15
N ALA A 329 -6.99 9.53 -11.62
CA ALA A 329 -6.03 8.82 -10.80
C ALA A 329 -5.82 9.58 -9.50
N TYR A 330 -5.79 8.83 -8.40
CA TYR A 330 -5.78 9.34 -7.04
C TYR A 330 -4.77 10.48 -6.82
N GLY A 331 -5.23 11.72 -7.03
CA GLY A 331 -4.60 12.93 -6.55
C GLY A 331 -5.37 13.32 -5.32
N VAL A 332 -4.97 12.81 -4.16
CA VAL A 332 -5.36 13.51 -2.93
C VAL A 332 -4.73 14.89 -3.06
N SER A 333 -5.59 15.88 -3.16
CA SER A 333 -5.24 17.28 -3.01
C SER A 333 -4.35 17.46 -1.79
N GLU A 334 -3.16 18.02 -2.03
CA GLU A 334 -2.57 19.08 -1.21
C GLU A 334 -2.51 18.83 0.30
N ASP A 335 -1.41 18.20 0.76
CA ASP A 335 -0.73 18.58 2.02
C ASP A 335 0.67 17.95 2.22
N ASP A 336 1.10 16.98 1.40
CA ASP A 336 2.36 16.23 1.66
C ASP A 336 3.60 16.68 0.84
N ALA A 337 3.49 17.69 -0.03
CA ALA A 337 4.59 18.07 -0.94
C ALA A 337 5.63 19.06 -0.35
N SER A 338 5.70 19.26 0.96
CA SER A 338 6.59 20.28 1.56
C SER A 338 7.55 19.77 2.63
N MET A 339 8.16 18.59 2.46
CA MET A 339 9.42 18.28 3.16
C MET A 339 10.41 17.54 2.25
N SER A 340 10.85 18.19 1.17
CA SER A 340 12.08 17.78 0.47
C SER A 340 13.31 18.08 1.36
N VAL A 341 13.57 17.24 2.36
CA VAL A 341 14.82 17.25 3.14
C VAL A 341 15.90 16.52 2.33
N THR A 342 16.23 17.05 1.16
CA THR A 342 17.40 16.62 0.37
C THR A 342 18.06 17.77 -0.39
N ARG A 343 17.57 19.01 -0.30
CA ARG A 343 18.23 20.18 -0.92
C ARG A 343 19.04 21.07 0.04
N SER A 344 19.12 20.76 1.33
CA SER A 344 19.86 21.59 2.29
C SER A 344 21.26 21.07 2.68
N ARG A 345 21.63 19.82 2.35
CA ARG A 345 22.99 19.30 2.67
C ARG A 345 24.03 19.60 1.59
N ASP A 346 23.64 19.71 0.32
CA ASP A 346 24.60 19.97 -0.76
C ASP A 346 24.95 21.45 -0.96
N LYS A 347 24.09 22.38 -0.51
CA LYS A 347 24.40 23.83 -0.53
C LYS A 347 25.33 24.27 0.61
N ALA A 348 25.22 23.67 1.79
CA ALA A 348 26.10 23.99 2.92
C ALA A 348 27.56 23.56 2.65
N HIS A 349 27.78 22.52 1.85
CA HIS A 349 29.13 22.06 1.51
C HIS A 349 29.78 22.80 0.33
N THR A 350 28.99 23.37 -0.58
CA THR A 350 29.52 24.19 -1.68
C THR A 350 29.81 25.63 -1.24
N GLU A 351 28.98 26.24 -0.38
CA GLU A 351 29.21 27.62 0.09
C GLU A 351 30.40 27.73 1.07
N SER A 352 30.70 26.69 1.87
CA SER A 352 31.88 26.70 2.74
C SER A 352 33.21 26.52 1.97
N ARG A 353 33.18 25.87 0.81
CA ARG A 353 34.37 25.71 -0.05
C ARG A 353 34.70 26.98 -0.84
N GLU A 354 33.69 27.75 -1.28
CA GLU A 354 33.91 29.02 -1.99
C GLU A 354 34.35 30.17 -1.07
N GLN A 355 33.94 30.17 0.20
CA GLN A 355 34.45 31.15 1.17
C GLN A 355 35.88 30.84 1.67
N SER A 356 36.30 29.57 1.66
CA SER A 356 37.66 29.17 2.03
C SER A 356 38.70 29.54 0.95
N THR A 357 38.35 29.44 -0.33
CA THR A 357 39.26 29.80 -1.44
C THR A 357 39.42 31.32 -1.60
N ARG A 358 38.36 32.11 -1.39
CA ARG A 358 38.46 33.59 -1.45
C ARG A 358 39.24 34.22 -0.29
N ARG A 359 39.47 33.49 0.81
CA ARG A 359 40.28 33.98 1.95
C ARG A 359 41.77 33.71 1.78
N HIS A 360 42.18 32.85 0.84
CA HIS A 360 43.58 32.55 0.56
C HIS A 360 44.20 33.44 -0.54
N GLU A 361 43.40 34.10 -1.37
CA GLU A 361 43.88 35.03 -2.42
C GLU A 361 43.98 36.50 -1.98
N ARG A 362 43.74 36.81 -0.70
CA ARG A 362 43.94 38.15 -0.12
C ARG A 362 45.10 38.26 0.87
N LYS A 363 46.00 37.26 0.89
CA LYS A 363 47.20 37.24 1.76
C LYS A 363 48.48 36.79 1.04
N ARG A 364 48.66 37.18 -0.22
CA ARG A 364 49.98 37.22 -0.87
C ARG A 364 50.18 38.55 -1.56
#